data_AF-A0A7K1ANH2-F1
#
_entry.id   AF-A0A7K1ANH2-F1
#
_cell.length_a   1.000
_cell.length_b   1.000
_cell.length_c   1.000
_cell.angle_alpha   90.00
_cell.angle_beta   90.00
_cell.angle_gamma   90.00
#
_symmetry.space_group_name_H-M   'P 1'
#
loop_
_entity.id
_entity.type
_entity.pdbx_description
1 polymer ?
#
loop_
_entity_poly.entity_id
_entity_poly.type
_entity_poly.pdbx_seq_one_letter_code
_entity_poly.pdbx_strand_id
1 'polypeptide(L)'
;EIEGNAFSYWAYHALRTHIDSHPDIDTAQLIESAQAEDVRSLITQLIVEPVRLDGEISTKYTTGLVARLREVALTRSIVDLKSTLQRLNPTENVEEYNQAFASLIALEAQKTIQKEISAGEL
;
A
#
# COMPACT_ATOMS: atom_id res chain seq x y z
N GLU A 1 -0.64 -1.64 9.15
CA GLU A 1 -0.16 -2.55 8.08
C GLU A 1 -0.43 -1.89 6.73
N ILE A 2 0.50 -2.01 5.77
CA ILE A 2 0.38 -1.49 4.39
C ILE A 2 0.11 -2.69 3.48
N GLU A 3 -0.85 -2.57 2.58
CA GLU A 3 -1.21 -3.64 1.66
C GLU A 3 -0.05 -3.95 0.68
N GLY A 4 0.22 -5.23 0.39
CA GLY A 4 1.36 -5.62 -0.44
C GLY A 4 1.36 -5.03 -1.86
N ASN A 5 0.17 -4.75 -2.41
CA ASN A 5 0.00 -4.14 -3.72
C ASN A 5 0.00 -2.59 -3.71
N ALA A 6 0.39 -1.95 -2.59
CA ALA A 6 0.45 -0.49 -2.48
C ALA A 6 1.50 0.14 -3.42
N PHE A 7 2.65 -0.51 -3.59
CA PHE A 7 3.75 0.00 -4.41
C PHE A 7 3.65 -0.53 -5.85
N SER A 8 3.47 0.38 -6.82
CA SER A 8 3.27 0.03 -8.23
C SER A 8 4.58 -0.16 -8.98
N TYR A 9 5.60 0.58 -8.59
CA TYR A 9 6.91 0.47 -9.19
C TYR A 9 7.66 -0.67 -8.52
N TRP A 10 8.19 -1.59 -9.33
CA TRP A 10 8.77 -2.86 -8.89
C TRP A 10 9.87 -2.67 -7.84
N ALA A 11 10.70 -1.62 -7.96
CA ALA A 11 11.82 -1.41 -7.04
C ALA A 11 11.35 -0.99 -5.65
N TYR A 12 10.30 -0.15 -5.56
CA TYR A 12 9.70 0.20 -4.27
C TYR A 12 8.95 -0.98 -3.65
N HIS A 13 8.31 -1.83 -4.47
CA HIS A 13 7.72 -3.06 -3.98
C HIS A 13 8.79 -4.01 -3.42
N ALA A 14 9.88 -4.25 -4.16
CA ALA A 14 10.99 -5.09 -3.71
C ALA A 14 11.62 -4.55 -2.42
N LEU A 15 11.84 -3.23 -2.33
CA LEU A 15 12.30 -2.59 -1.11
C LEU A 15 11.31 -2.79 0.05
N ARG A 16 10.01 -2.60 -0.16
CA ARG A 16 9.01 -2.81 0.88
C ARG A 16 9.00 -4.25 1.38
N THR A 17 9.03 -5.24 0.48
CA THR A 17 9.13 -6.66 0.84
C THR A 17 10.41 -6.96 1.62
N HIS A 18 11.52 -6.31 1.26
CA HIS A 18 12.80 -6.45 1.97
C HIS A 18 12.71 -5.90 3.40
N ILE A 19 12.09 -4.73 3.58
CA ILE A 19 11.82 -4.14 4.91
C ILE A 19 10.92 -5.07 5.74
N ASP A 20 9.85 -5.62 5.16
CA ASP A 20 8.92 -6.50 5.87
C ASP A 20 9.55 -7.83 6.30
N SER A 21 10.56 -8.29 5.57
CA SER A 21 11.33 -9.49 5.92
C SER A 21 12.33 -9.26 7.06
N HIS A 22 12.60 -8.00 7.42
CA HIS A 22 13.59 -7.61 8.41
C HIS A 22 13.05 -6.49 9.33
N PRO A 23 12.08 -6.77 10.21
CA PRO A 23 11.39 -5.74 10.99
C PRO A 23 12.29 -5.00 11.99
N ASP A 24 13.39 -5.61 12.42
CA ASP A 24 14.21 -5.15 13.54
C ASP A 24 15.62 -4.66 13.12
N ILE A 25 15.83 -4.38 11.83
CA ILE A 25 17.14 -3.93 11.33
C ILE A 25 17.17 -2.43 11.04
N ASP A 26 18.33 -1.81 11.25
CA ASP A 26 18.55 -0.42 10.87
C ASP A 26 18.81 -0.25 9.37
N THR A 27 18.97 1.00 8.93
CA THR A 27 19.19 1.32 7.51
C THR A 27 20.52 0.79 6.97
N ALA A 28 21.57 0.70 7.79
CA ALA A 28 22.86 0.17 7.37
C ALA A 28 22.77 -1.34 7.12
N GLN A 29 22.17 -2.06 8.07
CA GLN A 29 21.90 -3.49 7.97
C GLN A 29 20.93 -3.81 6.81
N LEU A 30 19.98 -2.93 6.51
CA LEU A 30 19.06 -3.07 5.38
C LEU A 30 19.79 -3.02 4.03
N ILE A 31 20.78 -2.13 3.89
CA ILE A 31 21.65 -2.02 2.70
C ILE A 31 22.51 -3.28 2.55
N GLU A 32 23.10 -3.76 3.65
CA GLU A 32 23.99 -4.93 3.64
C GLU A 32 23.24 -6.23 3.28
N SER A 33 22.03 -6.39 3.80
CA SER A 33 21.18 -7.56 3.54
C SER A 33 20.56 -7.58 2.14
N ALA A 34 20.54 -6.44 1.43
CA ALA A 34 20.02 -6.35 0.07
C ALA A 34 20.93 -7.12 -0.91
N GLN A 35 20.38 -8.17 -1.53
CA GLN A 35 21.10 -9.02 -2.50
C GLN A 35 21.18 -8.38 -3.89
N ALA A 36 20.16 -7.61 -4.28
CA ALA A 36 20.10 -6.96 -5.59
C ALA A 36 20.71 -5.56 -5.52
N GLU A 37 21.65 -5.27 -6.44
CA GLU A 37 22.35 -3.98 -6.50
C GLU A 37 21.39 -2.81 -6.77
N ASP A 38 20.36 -3.01 -7.59
CA ASP A 38 19.34 -1.97 -7.86
C ASP A 38 18.57 -1.58 -6.60
N VAL A 39 18.24 -2.56 -5.74
CA VAL A 39 17.55 -2.33 -4.46
C VAL A 39 18.48 -1.62 -3.49
N ARG A 40 19.75 -2.03 -3.43
CA ARG A 40 20.77 -1.37 -2.62
C ARG A 40 20.95 0.09 -3.02
N SER A 41 21.09 0.35 -4.32
CA SER A 41 21.21 1.70 -4.87
C SER A 41 19.99 2.55 -4.51
N LEU A 42 18.78 2.02 -4.67
CA LEU A 42 17.55 2.71 -4.30
C LEU A 42 17.52 3.08 -2.81
N ILE A 43 17.87 2.15 -1.92
CA ILE A 43 17.92 2.41 -0.47
C ILE A 43 18.89 3.56 -0.16
N THR A 44 20.11 3.52 -0.72
CA THR A 44 21.12 4.57 -0.47
C THR A 44 20.68 5.95 -0.95
N GLN A 45 19.96 6.03 -2.07
CA GLN A 45 19.41 7.27 -2.59
C GLN A 45 18.28 7.81 -1.69
N LEU A 46 17.36 6.95 -1.26
CA LEU A 46 16.24 7.35 -0.41
C LEU A 46 16.67 7.83 0.98
N ILE A 47 17.73 7.25 1.55
CA ILE A 47 18.24 7.63 2.87
C ILE A 47 18.74 9.08 2.89
N VAL A 48 19.31 9.56 1.79
CA VAL A 48 19.86 10.92 1.68
C VAL A 48 18.88 11.90 1.04
N GLU A 49 17.72 11.42 0.57
CA GLU A 49 16.72 12.28 -0.05
C GLU A 49 16.07 13.18 1.02
N PRO A 50 16.15 14.51 0.87
CA PRO A 50 15.51 15.41 1.82
C PRO A 50 14.00 15.31 1.69
N VAL A 51 13.31 15.06 2.81
CA VAL A 51 11.85 15.13 2.86
C VAL A 51 11.44 16.58 2.63
N ARG A 52 10.70 16.84 1.55
CA ARG A 52 10.22 18.18 1.17
C ARG A 52 9.04 18.60 2.05
N LEU A 53 9.34 18.92 3.31
CA LEU A 53 8.39 19.43 4.29
C LEU A 53 8.96 20.69 4.93
N ASP A 54 8.12 21.71 5.10
CA ASP A 54 8.46 22.85 5.94
C ASP A 54 8.27 22.44 7.41
N GLY A 55 9.38 22.33 8.15
CA GLY A 55 9.38 21.99 9.58
C GLY A 55 9.60 20.50 9.88
N GLU A 56 9.21 20.08 11.09
CA GLU A 56 9.43 18.70 11.56
C GLU A 56 8.43 17.70 10.98
N ILE A 57 8.91 16.48 10.72
CA ILE A 57 8.06 15.36 10.28
C ILE A 57 7.10 15.00 11.42
N SER A 58 5.85 15.44 11.29
CA SER A 58 4.81 15.14 12.27
C SER A 58 4.22 13.75 12.06
N THR A 59 3.72 13.15 13.14
CA THR A 59 2.93 11.90 13.07
C THR A 59 1.74 12.04 12.11
N LYS A 60 1.08 13.22 12.09
CA LYS A 60 -0.04 13.50 11.19
C LYS A 60 0.38 13.39 9.72
N TYR A 61 1.55 13.92 9.36
CA TYR A 61 2.08 13.84 8.01
C TYR A 61 2.32 12.38 7.59
N THR A 62 3.01 11.60 8.42
CA THR A 62 3.30 10.19 8.12
C THR A 62 2.03 9.36 8.02
N THR A 63 1.08 9.55 8.94
CA THR A 63 -0.23 8.88 8.90
C THR A 63 -0.98 9.20 7.61
N GLY A 64 -1.01 10.47 7.18
CA GLY A 64 -1.65 10.87 5.94
C GLY A 64 -0.95 10.29 4.69
N LEU A 65 0.39 10.23 4.70
CA LEU A 65 1.16 9.61 3.62
C LEU A 65 0.87 8.12 3.49
N VAL A 66 0.86 7.40 4.61
CA VAL A 66 0.50 5.98 4.65
C VAL A 66 -0.94 5.79 4.17
N ALA A 67 -1.88 6.61 4.62
CA ALA A 67 -3.28 6.52 4.20
C ALA A 67 -3.46 6.65 2.68
N ARG A 68 -2.71 7.56 2.02
CA ARG A 68 -2.70 7.67 0.55
C ARG A 68 -2.18 6.41 -0.14
N LEU A 69 -1.09 5.82 0.37
CA LEU A 69 -0.57 4.56 -0.17
C LEU A 69 -1.60 3.44 -0.08
N ARG A 70 -2.30 3.35 1.07
CA ARG A 70 -3.37 2.37 1.28
C ARG A 70 -4.58 2.61 0.38
N GLU A 71 -5.00 3.86 0.20
CA GLU A 71 -6.10 4.22 -0.72
C GLU A 71 -5.84 3.75 -2.15
N VAL A 72 -4.60 3.92 -2.63
CA VAL A 72 -4.17 3.47 -3.95
C VAL A 72 -4.21 1.94 -4.05
N ALA A 73 -3.76 1.23 -3.01
CA ALA A 73 -3.80 -0.22 -2.94
C ALA A 73 -5.25 -0.76 -2.99
N LEU A 74 -6.12 -0.20 -2.14
CA LEU A 74 -7.54 -0.53 -2.08
C LEU A 74 -8.25 -0.28 -3.41
N THR A 75 -7.91 0.81 -4.10
CA THR A 75 -8.49 1.12 -5.42
C THR A 75 -8.18 0.04 -6.45
N ARG A 76 -6.97 -0.55 -6.42
CA ARG A 76 -6.62 -1.67 -7.31
C ARG A 76 -7.46 -2.91 -6.98
N SER A 77 -7.50 -3.30 -5.71
CA SER A 77 -8.27 -4.45 -5.26
C SER A 77 -9.77 -4.31 -5.60
N ILE A 78 -10.32 -3.10 -5.50
CA ILE A 78 -11.69 -2.77 -5.90
C ILE A 78 -11.89 -2.96 -7.42
N VAL A 79 -10.96 -2.51 -8.24
CA VAL A 79 -11.03 -2.66 -9.71
C VAL A 79 -11.01 -4.15 -10.10
N ASP A 80 -10.11 -4.93 -9.50
CA ASP A 80 -10.01 -6.37 -9.75
C ASP A 80 -11.28 -7.10 -9.34
N LEU A 81 -11.84 -6.75 -8.17
CA LEU A 81 -13.07 -7.36 -7.67
C LEU A 81 -14.31 -6.97 -8.49
N LYS A 82 -14.40 -5.71 -8.94
CA LYS A 82 -15.42 -5.27 -9.91
C LYS A 82 -15.31 -6.03 -11.23
N SER A 83 -14.09 -6.24 -11.74
CA SER A 83 -13.86 -7.04 -12.95
C SER A 83 -14.32 -8.49 -12.78
N THR A 84 -14.08 -9.09 -11.62
CA THR A 84 -14.56 -10.44 -11.30
C THR A 84 -16.08 -10.49 -11.23
N LEU A 85 -16.72 -9.55 -10.52
CA LEU A 85 -18.18 -9.45 -10.44
C LEU A 85 -18.86 -9.29 -11.80
N GLN A 86 -18.26 -8.53 -12.72
CA GLN A 86 -18.79 -8.35 -14.08
C GLN A 86 -18.79 -9.64 -14.92
N ARG A 87 -17.96 -10.63 -14.56
CA ARG A 87 -17.87 -11.92 -15.26
C ARG A 87 -18.70 -13.02 -14.57
N LEU A 88 -19.05 -12.84 -13.29
CA LEU A 88 -19.86 -13.79 -12.54
C LEU A 88 -21.34 -13.67 -12.94
N ASN A 89 -21.98 -14.82 -13.17
CA ASN A 89 -23.41 -14.85 -13.41
C ASN A 89 -24.16 -14.83 -12.06
N PRO A 90 -24.93 -13.77 -11.73
CA PRO A 90 -25.56 -13.63 -10.42
C PRO A 90 -26.70 -14.63 -10.17
N THR A 91 -27.16 -15.38 -11.19
CA THR A 91 -28.21 -16.41 -11.02
C THR A 91 -27.65 -17.82 -10.90
N GLU A 92 -26.51 -18.10 -11.54
CA GLU A 92 -25.86 -19.42 -11.49
C GLU A 92 -24.84 -19.52 -10.35
N ASN A 93 -24.20 -18.41 -9.98
CA ASN A 93 -23.14 -18.33 -8.98
C ASN A 93 -23.52 -17.42 -7.80
N VAL A 94 -24.74 -17.58 -7.26
CA VAL A 94 -25.32 -16.67 -6.24
C VAL A 94 -24.42 -16.49 -5.02
N GLU A 95 -23.87 -17.59 -4.47
CA GLU A 95 -23.04 -17.53 -3.26
C GLU A 95 -21.71 -16.81 -3.51
N GLU A 96 -21.01 -17.17 -4.57
CA GLU A 96 -19.75 -16.54 -4.98
C GLU A 96 -19.94 -15.04 -5.30
N TYR A 97 -21.02 -14.71 -6.00
CA TYR A 97 -21.37 -13.31 -6.27
C TYR A 97 -21.60 -12.53 -4.98
N ASN A 98 -22.38 -13.06 -4.03
CA ASN A 98 -22.68 -12.39 -2.77
C ASN A 98 -21.42 -12.18 -1.92
N GLN A 99 -20.53 -13.17 -1.87
CA GLN A 99 -19.25 -13.06 -1.15
C GLN A 99 -18.33 -11.99 -1.79
N ALA A 100 -18.21 -12.00 -3.12
CA ALA A 100 -17.44 -10.99 -3.85
C ALA A 100 -18.04 -9.58 -3.68
N PHE A 101 -19.37 -9.46 -3.70
CA PHE A 101 -20.05 -8.20 -3.52
C PHE A 101 -19.89 -7.66 -2.09
N ALA A 102 -20.04 -8.50 -1.06
CA ALA A 102 -19.79 -8.12 0.33
C ALA A 102 -18.33 -7.64 0.53
N SER A 103 -17.37 -8.35 -0.06
CA SER A 103 -15.96 -7.97 -0.04
C SER A 103 -15.73 -6.60 -0.71
N LEU A 104 -16.43 -6.32 -1.82
CA LEU A 104 -16.35 -5.03 -2.51
C LEU A 104 -16.83 -3.88 -1.62
N ILE A 105 -17.97 -4.05 -0.95
CA ILE A 105 -18.51 -3.03 -0.04
C ILE A 105 -17.55 -2.77 1.12
N ALA A 106 -16.95 -3.82 1.70
CA ALA A 106 -15.96 -3.68 2.76
C ALA A 106 -14.73 -2.88 2.31
N LEU A 107 -14.21 -3.14 1.11
CA LEU A 107 -13.06 -2.40 0.57
C LEU A 107 -13.40 -0.93 0.25
N GLU A 108 -14.60 -0.63 -0.27
CA GLU A 108 -15.05 0.74 -0.52
C GLU A 108 -15.21 1.54 0.79
N ALA A 109 -15.71 0.89 1.86
CA ALA A 109 -15.80 1.49 3.18
C ALA A 109 -14.39 1.78 3.75
N GLN A 110 -13.46 0.83 3.66
CA GLN A 110 -12.07 1.04 4.08
C GLN A 110 -11.39 2.17 3.30
N LYS A 111 -11.61 2.24 1.98
CA LYS A 111 -11.07 3.30 1.12
C LYS A 111 -11.56 4.68 1.57
N THR A 112 -12.84 4.80 1.91
CA THR A 112 -13.43 6.06 2.39
C THR A 112 -12.74 6.52 3.68
N ILE A 113 -12.53 5.61 4.64
CA ILE A 113 -11.80 5.91 5.88
C ILE A 113 -10.37 6.39 5.58
N GLN A 114 -9.63 5.71 4.69
CA GLN A 114 -8.27 6.14 4.34
C GLN A 114 -8.24 7.53 3.70
N LYS A 115 -9.25 7.85 2.88
CA LYS A 115 -9.38 9.16 2.26
C LYS A 115 -9.54 10.26 3.32
N GLU A 116 -10.41 10.07 4.30
CA GLU A 116 -10.63 11.00 5.42
C GLU A 116 -9.35 11.19 6.27
N ILE A 117 -8.65 10.10 6.59
CA ILE A 117 -7.34 10.14 7.28
C ILE A 117 -6.32 10.93 6.45
N SER A 118 -6.26 10.70 5.15
CA SER A 118 -5.30 11.37 4.26
C SER A 118 -5.55 12.88 4.10
N ALA A 119 -6.81 13.31 4.23
CA ALA A 119 -7.20 14.71 4.27
C ALA A 119 -6.91 15.36 5.64
N GLY A 120 -6.63 14.54 6.66
CA GLY A 120 -6.39 14.97 8.03
C GLY A 120 -7.68 15.35 8.77
N GLU A 121 -8.81 14.78 8.33
CA GLU A 121 -10.15 14.92 8.91
C GLU A 121 -10.39 13.95 10.09
N LEU A 122 -9.59 12.88 10.17
CA LEU A 122 -9.51 11.88 11.25
C LEU A 122 -8.11 11.88 11.86
#